data_AF-A0A842N9W4-F1
#
_entry.id   AF-A0A842N9W4-F1
#
_cell.length_a   1.000
_cell.length_b   1.000
_cell.length_c   1.000
_cell.angle_alpha   90.00
_cell.angle_beta   90.00
_cell.angle_gamma   90.00
#
_symmetry.space_group_name_H-M   'P 1'
#
loop_
_entity.id
_entity.type
_entity.pdbx_description
1 polymer ?
#
loop_
_entity_poly.entity_id
_entity_poly.type
_entity_poly.pdbx_seq_one_letter_code
_entity_poly.pdbx_strand_id
1 'polypeptide(L)'
;MPRVRSPKRGSRAFSPRKRAKNINGRVRFWPEAGGDPHLLGFAGYKAGMTHAFVIEDRARAPDFGSEMKNAATIIDVPPMNVVGIRGYEKTYDGLMAITEAWMEDLPLDVLRTVKTIGGGDTKVALKTLDKFIDRIH
;
A
#
# COMPACT_ATOMS: atom_id res chain seq x y z
N MET A 1 19.52 20.01 -44.14
CA MET A 1 18.54 20.88 -43.45
C MET A 1 18.65 20.67 -41.95
N PRO A 2 18.87 21.72 -41.14
CA PRO A 2 18.79 21.64 -39.68
C PRO A 2 17.39 21.16 -39.28
N ARG A 3 17.28 20.07 -38.52
CA ARG A 3 15.99 19.57 -38.01
C ARG A 3 15.70 20.20 -36.66
N VAL A 4 14.50 20.76 -36.50
CA VAL A 4 13.99 21.22 -35.20
C VAL A 4 13.96 20.03 -34.24
N ARG A 5 14.65 20.15 -33.11
CA ARG A 5 14.63 19.13 -32.05
C ARG A 5 13.37 19.29 -31.23
N SER A 6 12.68 18.19 -30.97
CA SER A 6 11.58 18.12 -30.02
C SER A 6 11.75 16.90 -29.11
N PRO A 7 11.26 16.95 -27.86
CA PRO A 7 11.25 15.79 -26.98
C PRO A 7 10.47 14.62 -27.59
N LYS A 8 10.87 13.40 -27.24
CA LYS A 8 10.10 12.21 -27.63
C LYS A 8 8.73 12.25 -26.95
N ARG A 9 7.68 11.90 -27.69
CA ARG A 9 6.30 11.91 -27.19
C ARG A 9 6.09 10.75 -26.21
N GLY A 10 5.75 11.09 -24.98
CA GLY A 10 5.40 10.14 -23.92
C GLY A 10 6.59 9.43 -23.29
N SER A 11 6.46 9.09 -22.00
CA SER A 11 7.47 8.30 -21.30
C SER A 11 7.45 6.83 -21.76
N ARG A 12 8.65 6.28 -21.96
CA ARG A 12 8.89 4.85 -22.24
C ARG A 12 8.91 3.99 -20.96
N ALA A 13 8.96 4.60 -19.78
CA ALA A 13 8.99 3.88 -18.50
C ALA A 13 7.68 3.10 -18.21
N PHE A 14 6.58 3.50 -18.85
CA PHE A 14 5.27 2.85 -18.72
C PHE A 14 4.98 1.86 -19.86
N SER A 15 6.01 1.41 -20.58
CA SER A 15 5.90 0.36 -21.60
C SER A 15 6.17 -1.03 -20.99
N PRO A 16 5.44 -2.09 -21.39
CA PRO A 16 4.32 -2.10 -22.32
C PRO A 16 3.04 -1.52 -21.69
N ARG A 17 2.30 -0.72 -22.47
CA ARG A 17 1.01 -0.13 -22.08
C ARG A 17 -0.10 -1.17 -22.25
N LYS A 18 -0.12 -2.15 -21.36
CA LYS A 18 -1.11 -3.25 -21.33
C LYS A 18 -2.06 -3.12 -20.15
N ARG A 19 -3.19 -3.84 -20.20
CA ARG A 19 -4.12 -3.93 -19.08
C ARG A 19 -3.39 -4.49 -17.85
N ALA A 20 -3.66 -3.91 -16.68
CA ALA A 20 -3.14 -4.40 -15.41
C ALA A 20 -3.61 -5.84 -15.16
N LYS A 21 -2.74 -6.68 -14.60
CA LYS A 21 -3.08 -8.08 -14.25
C LYS A 21 -4.11 -8.14 -13.12
N ASN A 22 -4.00 -7.22 -12.15
CA ASN A 22 -4.88 -7.12 -11.00
C ASN A 22 -5.54 -5.74 -11.00
N ILE A 23 -6.78 -5.68 -10.56
CA ILE A 23 -7.51 -4.42 -10.36
C ILE A 23 -6.98 -3.65 -9.15
N ASN A 24 -6.59 -4.37 -8.10
CA ASN A 24 -6.02 -3.80 -6.89
C ASN A 24 -4.56 -3.38 -7.15
N GLY A 25 -4.21 -2.16 -6.74
CA GLY A 25 -2.84 -1.65 -6.78
C GLY A 25 -1.93 -2.47 -5.85
N ARG A 26 -0.77 -2.91 -6.37
CA ARG A 26 0.26 -3.59 -5.58
C ARG A 26 1.34 -2.58 -5.18
N VAL A 27 1.51 -2.40 -3.87
CA VAL A 27 2.63 -1.63 -3.32
C VAL A 27 3.93 -2.40 -3.58
N ARG A 28 4.93 -1.73 -4.17
CA ARG A 28 6.24 -2.32 -4.51
C ARG A 28 7.36 -1.89 -3.57
N PHE A 29 7.16 -0.78 -2.87
CA PHE A 29 8.11 -0.18 -1.96
C PHE A 29 7.34 0.37 -0.78
N TRP A 30 7.81 0.07 0.42
CA TRP A 30 7.29 0.61 1.67
C TRP A 30 8.31 1.58 2.25
N PRO A 31 7.88 2.70 2.85
CA PRO A 31 8.80 3.60 3.55
C PRO A 31 9.41 2.89 4.76
N GLU A 32 10.58 3.35 5.21
CA GLU A 32 11.17 2.90 6.46
C GLU A 32 10.27 3.33 7.63
N ALA A 33 9.87 2.38 8.48
CA ALA A 33 9.06 2.66 9.65
C ALA A 33 9.94 3.30 10.74
N GLY A 34 9.63 4.54 11.11
CA GLY A 34 10.24 5.22 12.26
C GLY A 34 9.29 5.27 13.46
N GLY A 35 9.85 5.29 14.66
CA GLY A 35 9.07 5.38 15.90
C GLY A 35 8.39 4.07 16.29
N ASP A 36 7.19 4.16 16.86
CA ASP A 36 6.44 3.01 17.37
C ASP A 36 5.86 2.15 16.23
N PRO A 37 5.66 0.84 16.44
CA PRO A 37 5.06 -0.04 15.43
C PRO A 37 3.68 0.42 14.96
N HIS A 38 3.51 0.64 13.66
CA HIS A 38 2.25 1.06 13.05
C HIS A 38 2.10 0.47 11.63
N LEU A 39 0.87 0.51 11.10
CA LEU A 39 0.59 0.10 9.72
C LEU A 39 1.03 1.18 8.73
N LEU A 40 1.78 0.78 7.70
CA LEU A 40 2.32 1.71 6.70
C LEU A 40 1.35 2.04 5.55
N GLY A 41 0.20 1.37 5.49
CA GLY A 41 -0.73 1.52 4.39
C GLY A 41 -2.16 1.19 4.77
N PHE A 42 -3.07 1.79 4.01
CA PHE A 42 -4.51 1.60 4.14
C PHE A 42 -5.17 1.62 2.76
N ALA A 43 -6.38 1.06 2.65
CA ALA A 43 -7.14 1.03 1.40
C ALA A 43 -8.50 1.73 1.54
N GLY A 44 -9.02 2.22 0.43
CA GLY A 44 -10.33 2.85 0.38
C GLY A 44 -10.88 2.89 -1.04
N TYR A 45 -12.13 3.32 -1.17
CA TYR A 45 -12.85 3.41 -2.42
C TYR A 45 -13.03 4.87 -2.83
N LYS A 46 -12.75 5.19 -4.09
CA LYS A 46 -12.96 6.55 -4.60
C LYS A 46 -14.47 6.83 -4.66
N ALA A 47 -14.94 7.81 -3.90
CA ALA A 47 -16.34 8.24 -3.93
C ALA A 47 -16.58 9.36 -4.94
N GLY A 48 -15.68 10.35 -5.01
CA GLY A 48 -15.87 11.51 -5.88
C GLY A 48 -14.82 12.59 -5.71
N MET A 49 -15.10 13.78 -6.25
CA MET A 49 -14.27 14.97 -6.10
C MET A 49 -15.12 16.16 -5.72
N THR A 50 -14.55 17.06 -4.93
CA THR A 50 -15.16 18.33 -4.52
C THR A 50 -14.10 19.42 -4.44
N HIS A 51 -14.51 20.63 -4.05
CA HIS A 51 -13.61 21.70 -3.67
C HIS A 51 -13.64 21.92 -2.17
N ALA A 52 -12.47 22.18 -1.59
CA ALA A 52 -12.33 22.58 -0.20
C ALA A 52 -11.69 23.97 -0.15
N PHE A 53 -12.22 24.83 0.71
CA PHE A 53 -11.54 26.07 1.05
C PHE A 53 -10.60 25.80 2.22
N VAL A 54 -9.33 26.10 2.04
CA VAL A 54 -8.26 25.82 3.02
C VAL A 54 -7.41 27.08 3.15
N ILE A 55 -6.97 27.38 4.37
CA ILE A 55 -6.01 28.44 4.64
C ILE A 55 -4.63 27.95 4.21
N GLU A 56 -3.92 28.71 3.38
CA GLU A 56 -2.57 28.36 2.94
C GLU A 56 -1.56 28.48 4.08
N ASP A 57 -0.91 27.36 4.42
CA ASP A 57 -0.01 27.22 5.56
C ASP A 57 1.48 27.22 5.19
N ARG A 58 1.82 27.23 3.90
CA ARG A 58 3.23 27.27 3.46
C ARG A 58 3.78 28.69 3.56
N ALA A 59 4.67 28.92 4.52
CA ALA A 59 5.26 30.24 4.82
C ALA A 59 5.96 30.96 3.64
N ARG A 60 6.39 30.23 2.60
CA ARG A 60 7.04 30.81 1.41
C ARG A 60 6.06 30.99 0.23
N ALA A 61 4.80 30.61 0.38
CA ALA A 61 3.79 30.82 -0.65
C ALA A 61 3.36 32.30 -0.65
N PRO A 62 3.14 32.91 -1.83
CA PRO A 62 2.65 34.28 -1.92
C PRO A 62 1.33 34.52 -1.18
N ASP A 63 0.45 33.51 -1.16
CA ASP A 63 -0.89 33.58 -0.58
C ASP A 63 -0.95 33.07 0.87
N PHE A 64 0.19 33.00 1.57
CA PHE A 64 0.26 32.53 2.95
C PHE A 64 -0.74 33.25 3.87
N GLY A 65 -1.53 32.48 4.63
CA GLY A 65 -2.57 33.00 5.51
C GLY A 65 -3.88 33.40 4.82
N SER A 66 -3.97 33.31 3.48
CA SER A 66 -5.20 33.57 2.73
C SER A 66 -5.99 32.28 2.46
N GLU A 67 -7.30 32.42 2.25
CA GLU A 67 -8.19 31.32 1.89
C GLU A 67 -8.03 30.95 0.41
N MET A 68 -7.76 29.67 0.13
CA MET A 68 -7.63 29.14 -1.23
C MET A 68 -8.60 27.99 -1.50
N LYS A 69 -9.12 27.97 -2.74
CA LYS A 69 -10.01 26.91 -3.23
C LYS A 69 -9.17 25.78 -3.85
N ASN A 70 -9.09 24.65 -3.15
CA ASN A 70 -8.34 23.48 -3.59
C ASN A 70 -9.28 22.37 -4.09
N ALA A 71 -8.84 21.61 -5.09
CA ALA A 71 -9.54 20.39 -5.51
C ALA A 71 -9.22 19.26 -4.51
N ALA A 72 -10.27 18.60 -4.02
CA ALA A 72 -10.18 17.48 -3.09
C ALA A 72 -10.82 16.23 -3.70
N THR A 73 -10.26 15.05 -3.40
CA THR A 73 -10.85 13.75 -3.75
C THR A 73 -11.37 13.10 -2.49
N ILE A 74 -12.64 12.72 -2.48
CA ILE A 74 -13.26 12.01 -1.38
C ILE A 74 -13.01 10.52 -1.58
N ILE A 75 -12.37 9.91 -0.58
CA ILE A 75 -12.13 8.47 -0.51
C ILE A 75 -12.95 7.96 0.67
N ASP A 76 -13.79 6.96 0.43
CA ASP A 76 -14.48 6.21 1.48
C ASP A 76 -13.53 5.15 2.05
N VAL A 77 -13.32 5.20 3.37
CA VAL A 77 -12.25 4.49 4.06
C VAL A 77 -12.85 3.76 5.26
N PRO A 78 -13.61 2.66 5.04
CA PRO A 78 -14.18 1.88 6.12
C PRO A 78 -13.09 1.18 6.94
N PRO A 79 -13.34 0.84 8.22
CA PRO A 79 -12.43 0.05 9.02
C PRO A 79 -12.08 -1.27 8.34
N MET A 80 -10.80 -1.62 8.34
CA MET A 80 -10.29 -2.87 7.76
C MET A 80 -9.93 -3.87 8.85
N ASN A 81 -10.22 -5.15 8.59
CA ASN A 81 -9.85 -6.24 9.49
C ASN A 81 -8.52 -6.87 9.06
N VAL A 82 -7.57 -6.96 10.00
CA VAL A 82 -6.33 -7.72 9.80
C VAL A 82 -6.61 -9.20 10.05
N VAL A 83 -6.58 -9.99 8.99
CA VAL A 83 -6.95 -11.42 9.03
C VAL A 83 -5.75 -12.36 9.23
N GLY A 84 -4.54 -11.83 9.11
CA GLY A 84 -3.32 -12.60 9.33
C GLY A 84 -2.05 -11.75 9.16
N ILE A 85 -0.94 -12.32 9.62
CA ILE A 85 0.39 -11.73 9.57
C ILE A 85 1.30 -12.67 8.79
N ARG A 86 2.17 -12.10 7.96
CA ARG A 86 3.17 -12.84 7.18
C ARG A 86 4.55 -12.30 7.47
N GLY A 87 5.46 -13.19 7.87
CA GLY A 87 6.87 -12.86 8.09
C GLY A 87 7.73 -13.18 6.87
N TYR A 88 8.74 -12.35 6.61
CA TYR A 88 9.69 -12.52 5.52
C TYR A 88 11.12 -12.60 6.06
N GLU A 89 11.90 -13.53 5.54
CA GLU A 89 13.35 -13.61 5.77
C GLU A 89 14.10 -13.14 4.53
N LYS A 90 15.18 -12.40 4.75
CA LYS A 90 16.11 -12.01 3.68
C LYS A 90 17.07 -13.15 3.39
N THR A 91 16.87 -13.81 2.27
CA THR A 91 17.74 -14.87 1.76
C THR A 91 18.61 -14.36 0.61
N TYR A 92 19.53 -15.20 0.11
CA TYR A 92 20.38 -14.87 -1.04
C TYR A 92 19.56 -14.48 -2.28
N ASP A 93 18.40 -15.11 -2.49
CA ASP A 93 17.50 -14.86 -3.63
C ASP A 93 16.47 -13.75 -3.36
N GLY A 94 16.56 -13.07 -2.21
CA GLY A 94 15.67 -11.99 -1.80
C GLY A 94 14.76 -12.36 -0.64
N LEU A 95 13.65 -11.61 -0.51
CA LEU A 95 12.69 -11.81 0.58
C LEU A 95 11.82 -13.04 0.31
N MET A 96 11.93 -14.05 1.17
CA MET A 96 11.11 -15.24 1.13
C MET A 96 10.17 -15.29 2.33
N ALA A 97 8.93 -15.73 2.11
CA ALA A 97 7.95 -15.86 3.19
C ALA A 97 8.31 -17.07 4.07
N ILE A 98 8.46 -16.85 5.37
CA ILE A 98 8.75 -17.93 6.33
C ILE A 98 7.47 -18.70 6.61
N THR A 99 6.45 -17.99 7.09
CA THR A 99 5.16 -18.53 7.49
C THR A 99 4.12 -17.41 7.62
N GLU A 100 2.87 -17.82 7.74
CA GLU A 100 1.70 -16.96 7.88
C GLU A 100 0.87 -17.42 9.09
N ALA A 101 0.55 -16.48 9.97
CA ALA A 101 -0.35 -16.69 11.09
C ALA A 101 -1.71 -16.08 10.76
N TRP A 102 -2.73 -16.92 10.60
CA TRP A 102 -4.10 -16.50 10.29
C TRP A 102 -4.95 -16.44 11.56
N MET A 103 -5.99 -15.61 11.55
CA MET A 103 -7.02 -15.61 12.59
C MET A 103 -7.78 -16.94 12.61
N GLU A 104 -8.11 -17.44 13.81
CA GLU A 104 -8.88 -18.69 13.97
C GLU A 104 -10.33 -18.52 13.49
N ASP A 105 -10.99 -17.43 13.89
CA ASP A 105 -12.37 -17.10 13.49
C ASP A 105 -12.38 -16.07 12.36
N LEU A 106 -12.44 -16.56 11.12
CA LEU A 106 -12.42 -15.71 9.94
C LEU A 106 -13.83 -15.20 9.58
N PRO A 107 -13.98 -13.90 9.26
CA PRO A 107 -15.25 -13.40 8.78
C PRO A 107 -15.63 -14.04 7.44
N LEU A 108 -16.90 -14.38 7.29
CA LEU A 108 -17.45 -15.11 6.12
C LEU A 108 -17.12 -14.44 4.78
N ASP A 109 -16.98 -13.11 4.75
CA ASP A 109 -16.64 -12.36 3.54
C ASP A 109 -15.26 -12.71 2.96
N VAL A 110 -14.31 -13.13 3.79
CA VAL A 110 -12.96 -13.50 3.33
C VAL A 110 -13.02 -14.75 2.46
N LEU A 111 -13.89 -15.71 2.82
CA LEU A 111 -14.06 -16.98 2.11
C LEU A 111 -14.64 -16.79 0.69
N ARG A 112 -15.24 -15.63 0.40
CA ARG A 112 -15.70 -15.29 -0.96
C ARG A 112 -14.53 -15.06 -1.93
N THR A 113 -13.39 -14.62 -1.42
CA THR A 113 -12.22 -14.27 -2.22
C THR A 113 -11.10 -15.29 -2.08
N VAL A 114 -10.82 -15.73 -0.85
CA VAL A 114 -9.75 -16.68 -0.53
C VAL A 114 -10.35 -18.07 -0.40
N LYS A 115 -10.05 -18.95 -1.36
CA LYS A 115 -10.59 -20.33 -1.39
C LYS A 115 -9.84 -21.31 -0.50
N THR A 116 -8.55 -21.08 -0.29
CA THR A 116 -7.66 -21.92 0.51
C THR A 116 -6.90 -21.04 1.47
N ILE A 117 -7.10 -21.26 2.76
CA ILE A 117 -6.33 -20.60 3.80
C ILE A 117 -5.02 -21.37 3.91
N GLY A 118 -3.91 -20.68 3.62
CA GLY A 118 -2.57 -21.24 3.76
C GLY A 118 -2.04 -20.97 5.15
N GLY A 119 -2.06 -21.96 6.03
CA GLY A 119 -1.57 -21.80 7.40
C GLY A 119 -1.97 -22.99 8.25
N GLY A 120 -1.05 -23.51 9.05
CA GLY A 120 -1.37 -24.48 10.08
C GLY A 120 -2.05 -23.81 11.28
N ASP A 121 -1.97 -24.46 12.44
CA ASP A 121 -2.42 -23.87 13.70
C ASP A 121 -1.78 -22.49 13.94
N THR A 122 -2.61 -21.48 14.16
CA THR A 122 -2.22 -20.08 14.41
C THR A 122 -1.16 -19.97 15.50
N LYS A 123 -1.28 -20.76 16.57
CA LYS A 123 -0.33 -20.74 17.69
C LYS A 123 1.03 -21.26 17.29
N VAL A 124 1.08 -22.25 16.41
CA VAL A 124 2.34 -22.82 15.89
C VAL A 124 3.00 -21.83 14.93
N ALA A 125 2.21 -21.17 14.08
CA ALA A 125 2.72 -20.15 13.16
C ALA A 125 3.32 -18.95 13.92
N LEU A 126 2.62 -18.44 14.94
CA LEU A 126 3.13 -17.35 15.78
C LEU A 126 4.42 -17.74 16.51
N LYS A 127 4.48 -18.92 17.12
CA LYS A 127 5.72 -19.42 17.74
C LYS A 127 6.88 -19.55 16.74
N THR A 128 6.57 -19.84 15.48
CA THR A 128 7.59 -19.91 14.44
C THR A 128 8.09 -18.52 14.08
N LEU A 129 7.18 -17.54 13.92
CA LEU A 129 7.56 -16.15 13.70
C LEU A 129 8.40 -15.60 14.86
N ASP A 130 8.01 -15.89 16.11
CA ASP A 130 8.74 -15.45 17.30
C ASP A 130 10.19 -15.96 17.33
N LYS A 131 10.41 -17.21 16.91
CA LYS A 131 11.76 -17.80 16.82
C LYS A 131 12.64 -17.11 15.79
N PHE A 132 12.06 -16.49 14.78
CA PHE A 132 12.77 -15.85 13.68
C PHE A 132 12.73 -14.32 13.73
N ILE A 133 12.29 -13.72 14.85
CA ILE A 133 12.22 -12.26 15.01
C ILE A 133 13.51 -11.55 14.55
N ASP A 134 14.68 -12.06 14.93
CA ASP A 134 15.97 -11.44 14.60
C ASP A 134 16.34 -11.52 13.10
N ARG A 135 15.68 -12.40 12.34
CA ARG A 135 15.90 -12.60 10.90
C ARG A 135 14.79 -12.01 10.04
N ILE A 136 13.69 -11.59 10.66
CA ILE A 136 12.56 -10.97 9.98
C ILE A 136 12.96 -9.54 9.60
N HIS A 137 12.73 -9.21 8.33
CA HIS A 137 12.91 -7.88 7.76
C HIS A 137 11.56 -7.19 7.57
#